data_AF-A0A382M486-F1
#
_entry.id   AF-A0A382M486-F1
#
_cell.length_a   1.000
_cell.length_b   1.000
_cell.length_c   1.000
_cell.angle_alpha   90.00
_cell.angle_beta   90.00
_cell.angle_gamma   90.00
#
_symmetry.space_group_name_H-M   'P 1'
#
loop_
_entity.id
_entity.type
_entity.pdbx_description
1 polymer ?
#
loop_
_entity_poly.entity_id
_entity_poly.type
_entity_poly.pdbx_seq_one_letter_code
_entity_poly.pdbx_strand_id
1 'polypeptide(L)' 'MYPHLWIKLWGSSCPKVETLSPNKVKYLWKQALTPLRERLDADEFESWIKPLSPLSARSDILELAVPNRMFASWVEENYL' A
#
# COMPACT_ATOMS: atom_id res chain seq x y z
N MET A 1 -38.52 -11.47 26.00
CA MET A 1 -37.70 -12.11 27.05
C MET A 1 -37.53 -13.57 26.63
N TYR A 2 -36.51 -14.01 25.89
CA TYR A 2 -35.10 -13.63 25.74
C TYR A 2 -34.65 -13.69 24.26
N PRO A 3 -33.92 -12.71 23.69
CA PRO A 3 -33.42 -12.79 22.32
C PRO A 3 -31.89 -12.95 22.31
N HIS A 4 -31.35 -14.07 22.76
CA HIS A 4 -29.88 -14.21 22.86
C HIS A 4 -29.29 -15.56 22.46
N LEU A 5 -29.94 -16.34 21.57
CA LEU A 5 -29.36 -17.63 21.20
C LEU A 5 -29.52 -18.09 19.74
N TRP A 6 -29.59 -17.17 18.77
CA TRP A 6 -29.71 -17.56 17.35
C TRP A 6 -29.14 -16.57 16.32
N ILE A 7 -27.99 -15.94 16.63
CA ILE A 7 -27.00 -15.61 15.59
C ILE A 7 -25.68 -16.30 15.97
N LYS A 8 -25.69 -17.62 15.80
CA LYS A 8 -24.46 -18.35 15.47
C LYS A 8 -23.99 -17.87 14.09
N LEU A 9 -22.69 -18.05 13.84
CA LEU A 9 -21.97 -17.97 12.55
C LEU A 9 -21.19 -16.68 12.25
N TRP A 10 -20.12 -16.42 13.01
CA TRP A 10 -18.79 -16.21 12.42
C TRP A 10 -17.69 -16.58 13.41
N GLY A 11 -17.62 -17.88 13.73
CA GLY A 11 -16.33 -18.49 13.98
C GLY A 11 -15.71 -18.75 12.61
N SER A 12 -14.88 -17.83 12.14
CA SER A 12 -13.93 -18.05 11.06
C SER A 12 -12.96 -16.91 11.16
N SER A 13 -11.67 -17.23 11.24
CA SER A 13 -10.53 -16.34 11.13
C SER A 13 -10.91 -14.86 10.96
N CYS A 14 -10.62 -13.99 11.94
CA CYS A 14 -10.15 -12.67 11.51
C CYS A 14 -9.17 -12.99 10.38
N PRO A 15 -9.33 -12.52 9.13
CA PRO A 15 -8.19 -12.56 8.24
C PRO A 15 -7.15 -11.84 9.08
N LYS A 16 -6.11 -12.56 9.51
CA LYS A 16 -4.94 -11.90 10.05
C LYS A 16 -4.59 -10.98 8.90
N VAL A 17 -4.97 -9.71 9.01
CA VAL A 17 -4.47 -8.69 8.12
C VAL A 17 -3.01 -8.67 8.54
N GLU A 18 -2.24 -9.49 7.86
CA GLU A 18 -0.90 -9.86 8.24
C GLU A 18 -0.07 -8.63 7.89
N THR A 19 -0.08 -7.67 8.82
CA THR A 19 0.67 -6.44 8.70
C THR A 19 2.12 -6.85 8.45
N LEU A 20 2.62 -6.55 7.26
CA LEU A 20 3.94 -6.99 6.85
C LEU A 20 5.00 -6.34 7.73
N SER A 21 6.05 -7.09 8.06
CA SER A 21 7.15 -6.54 8.84
C SER A 21 7.79 -5.35 8.11
N PRO A 22 8.28 -4.31 8.81
CA PRO A 22 8.79 -3.09 8.16
C PRO A 22 9.90 -3.35 7.13
N ASN A 23 10.72 -4.38 7.34
CA ASN A 23 11.76 -4.79 6.39
C ASN A 23 11.18 -5.33 5.09
N LYS A 24 10.08 -6.07 5.16
CA LYS A 24 9.41 -6.62 3.98
C LYS A 24 8.71 -5.52 3.18
N VAL A 25 8.12 -4.52 3.85
CA VAL A 25 7.56 -3.33 3.20
C VAL A 25 8.65 -2.58 2.41
N LYS A 26 9.82 -2.34 3.02
CA LYS A 26 10.96 -1.70 2.34
C LYS A 26 11.46 -2.52 1.15
N TYR A 27 11.47 -3.84 1.26
CA TYR A 27 11.86 -4.73 0.18
C TYR A 27 10.88 -4.65 -1.00
N LEU A 28 9.57 -4.74 -0.74
CA LEU A 28 8.53 -4.61 -1.76
C LEU A 28 8.60 -3.26 -2.47
N TRP A 29 8.77 -2.17 -1.71
CA TRP A 29 8.94 -0.84 -2.31
C TRP A 29 10.16 -0.79 -3.23
N LYS A 30 11.32 -1.29 -2.78
CA LYS A 30 12.52 -1.36 -3.63
C LYS A 30 12.30 -2.17 -4.90
N GLN A 31 11.54 -3.26 -4.84
CA GLN A 31 11.19 -4.04 -6.03
C GLN A 31 10.25 -3.28 -6.96
N ALA A 32 9.31 -2.51 -6.42
CA ALA A 32 8.41 -1.65 -7.21
C ALA A 32 9.15 -0.49 -7.88
N LEU A 33 10.24 0.02 -7.29
CA LEU A 33 11.03 1.10 -7.89
C LEU A 33 11.67 0.69 -9.23
N THR A 34 12.05 -0.57 -9.42
CA THR A 34 12.70 -1.03 -10.66
C THR A 34 11.82 -0.82 -11.91
N PRO A 35 10.60 -1.39 -11.99
CA PRO A 35 9.75 -1.17 -13.16
C PRO A 35 9.29 0.29 -13.27
N LEU A 36 9.19 1.04 -12.17
CA LEU A 36 8.89 2.48 -12.24
C LEU A 36 10.01 3.27 -12.91
N ARG A 37 11.29 2.93 -12.66
CA ARG A 37 12.45 3.58 -13.30
C ARG A 37 12.62 3.21 -14.77
N GLU A 38 12.10 2.06 -15.19
CA GLU A 38 12.11 1.64 -16.59
C GLU A 38 10.99 2.31 -17.40
N ARG A 39 9.91 2.73 -16.73
CA ARG A 39 8.73 3.34 -17.37
C ARG A 39 8.72 4.86 -17.33
N LEU A 40 9.32 5.47 -16.30
CA LEU A 40 9.40 6.92 -16.11
C LEU A 40 10.76 7.44 -16.54
N ASP A 41 10.79 8.68 -17.02
CA ASP A 41 12.05 9.38 -17.21
C ASP A 41 12.72 9.65 -15.85
N ALA A 42 14.05 9.79 -15.87
CA ALA A 42 14.83 10.00 -14.65
C ALA A 42 14.37 11.22 -13.85
N ASP A 43 14.01 12.30 -14.53
CA ASP A 43 13.50 13.54 -13.91
C ASP A 43 12.13 13.33 -13.24
N GLU A 44 11.22 12.60 -13.89
CA GLU A 44 9.90 12.30 -13.35
C GLU A 44 10.00 11.39 -12.13
N PHE A 45 10.85 10.36 -12.21
CA PHE A 45 11.09 9.46 -11.10
C PHE A 45 11.68 10.19 -9.88
N GLU A 46 12.70 11.02 -10.10
CA GLU A 46 13.35 11.81 -9.06
C GLU A 46 12.42 12.87 -8.46
N SER A 47 11.56 13.48 -9.27
CA SER A 47 10.63 14.51 -8.83
C SER A 47 9.42 13.91 -8.09
N TRP A 48 8.83 12.83 -8.59
CA TRP A 48 7.53 12.33 -8.12
C TRP A 48 7.59 11.04 -7.29
N ILE A 49 8.50 10.11 -7.61
CA ILE A 49 8.57 8.78 -6.97
C ILE A 49 9.57 8.77 -5.80
N LYS A 50 10.74 9.39 -5.97
CA LYS A 50 11.80 9.43 -4.94
C LYS A 50 11.36 10.01 -3.58
N PRO A 51 10.52 11.06 -3.48
CA PRO A 51 10.10 11.56 -2.18
C PRO A 51 9.01 10.69 -1.52
N LEU A 52 8.49 9.68 -2.21
CA LEU A 52 7.51 8.75 -1.65
C LEU A 52 8.20 7.76 -0.71
N SER A 53 7.57 7.49 0.43
CA SER A 53 8.13 6.60 1.44
C SER A 53 7.15 5.50 1.83
N PRO A 54 7.56 4.22 1.86
CA PRO A 54 6.66 3.15 2.28
C PRO A 54 6.35 3.24 3.77
N LEU A 55 5.06 3.27 4.10
CA LEU A 55 4.57 3.30 5.48
C LEU A 55 4.28 1.90 5.99
N SER A 56 3.40 1.18 5.29
CA SER A 56 2.95 -0.13 5.68
C SER A 56 2.54 -0.92 4.44
N ALA A 57 2.48 -2.25 4.56
CA ALA A 57 1.86 -3.07 3.53
C ALA A 57 0.89 -4.04 4.20
N ARG A 58 -0.31 -4.14 3.62
CA ARG A 58 -1.40 -5.00 4.10
C ARG A 58 -1.89 -5.83 2.95
N SER A 59 -1.75 -7.16 3.06
CA SER A 59 -2.06 -8.10 1.99
C SER A 59 -1.37 -7.68 0.69
N ASP A 60 -2.11 -7.11 -0.26
CA ASP A 60 -1.63 -6.70 -1.59
C ASP A 60 -1.58 -5.17 -1.78
N ILE A 61 -1.83 -4.40 -0.71
CA ILE A 61 -1.84 -2.93 -0.75
C ILE A 61 -0.57 -2.42 -0.06
N LEU A 62 0.21 -1.61 -0.79
CA LEU A 62 1.36 -0.87 -0.25
C LEU A 62 0.93 0.56 0.04
N GLU A 63 0.96 0.96 1.31
CA GLU A 63 0.69 2.33 1.73
C GLU A 63 1.96 3.17 1.61
N LEU A 64 1.87 4.25 0.84
CA LEU A 64 2.96 5.19 0.62
C LEU A 64 2.63 6.53 1.26
N ALA A 65 3.57 7.08 2.00
CA ALA A 65 3.55 8.48 2.40
C ALA A 65 3.93 9.34 1.20
N VAL A 66 3.07 10.30 0.89
CA VAL A 66 3.32 11.33 -0.10
C VAL A 66 3.56 12.67 0.60
N PRO A 67 4.42 13.56 0.09
CA PRO A 67 4.65 14.87 0.71
C PRO A 67 3.42 15.77 0.69
N ASN A 68 2.64 15.72 -0.39
CA ASN A 68 1.41 16.49 -0.54
C ASN A 68 0.45 15.80 -1.53
N ARG A 69 -0.78 16.32 -1.64
CA ARG A 69 -1.84 15.78 -2.52
C ARG A 69 -1.50 15.77 -4.01
N MET A 70 -0.64 16.66 -4.50
CA MET A 70 -0.27 16.71 -5.92
C MET A 70 0.49 15.46 -6.35
N PHE A 71 1.32 14.90 -5.46
CA PHE A 71 2.00 13.63 -5.70
C PHE A 71 1.01 12.48 -5.87
N ALA A 72 0.00 12.40 -5.00
CA ALA A 72 -1.03 11.38 -5.10
C ALA A 72 -1.81 11.52 -6.42
N SER A 73 -2.24 12.73 -6.77
CA SER A 73 -2.94 12.99 -8.02
C SER A 73 -2.09 12.66 -9.25
N TRP A 74 -0.80 13.00 -9.25
CA TRP A 74 0.09 12.64 -10.36
C TRP A 74 0.24 11.12 -10.50
N VAL A 75 0.39 10.39 -9.38
CA VAL A 75 0.47 8.92 -9.43
C VAL A 75 -0.86 8.33 -9.93
N GLU A 76 -1.99 8.83 -9.45
CA GLU A 76 -3.32 8.42 -9.92
C GLU A 76 -3.46 8.64 -11.44
N GLU A 77 -3.14 9.81 -11.95
CA GLU A 77 -3.27 10.13 -13.38
C GLU A 77 -2.34 9.30 -14.29
N ASN A 78 -1.18 8.87 -13.78
CA ASN A 78 -0.19 8.13 -14.57
C ASN A 78 -0.32 6.60 -14.44
N TYR A 79 -0.97 6.09 -13.39
CA TYR A 79 -0.94 4.66 -13.05
C TYR A 79 -2.29 4.03 -12.65
N LEU A 80 -3.36 4.81 -12.44
CA LEU A 80 -4.71 4.32 -12.09
C LEU A 80 -5.75 4.70 -13.14
#